data_AF-A0A947A0M1-F1
#
_entry.id   AF-A0A947A0M1-F1
#
_cell.length_a   1.000
_cell.length_b   1.000
_cell.length_c   1.000
_cell.angle_alpha   90.00
_cell.angle_beta   90.00
_cell.angle_gamma   90.00
#
_symmetry.space_group_name_H-M   'P 1'
#
loop_
_entity.id
_entity.type
_entity.pdbx_description
1 polymer ?
#
loop_
_entity_poly.entity_id
_entity_poly.type
_entity_poly.pdbx_seq_one_letter_code
_entity_poly.pdbx_strand_id
1 'polypeptide(L)'
;PKGKGLWPAIWMLGANFKDVEYPNAGEIDIMEHVGKEADKIFGTVHYPWKNDIGYKSSSGNTNLENPSKSFHLYSVIWTPEKIDFLVDKKVYHSFKIEKADPENNPFHKPFYLIINLAVGGNWPGEIAEDIFPQKFLVDYVRIYKLKK
;
A
#
# COMPACT_ATOMS: atom_id res chain seq x y z
N PRO A 1 -12.99 8.64 -3.02
CA PRO A 1 -13.75 8.21 -4.23
C PRO A 1 -14.59 6.97 -3.90
N LYS A 2 -15.66 6.68 -4.65
CA LYS A 2 -16.54 5.52 -4.39
C LYS A 2 -17.07 4.91 -5.70
N GLY A 3 -17.15 3.58 -5.73
CA GLY A 3 -17.86 2.81 -6.75
C GLY A 3 -16.95 1.79 -7.44
N LYS A 4 -17.58 0.76 -8.03
CA LYS A 4 -16.88 -0.34 -8.71
C LYS A 4 -15.98 0.19 -9.83
N GLY A 5 -14.81 -0.43 -10.01
CA GLY A 5 -13.80 0.01 -10.97
C GLY A 5 -12.83 1.06 -10.44
N LEU A 6 -13.06 1.69 -9.28
CA LEU A 6 -12.08 2.62 -8.69
C LEU A 6 -11.10 1.91 -7.77
N TRP A 7 -9.85 2.36 -7.81
CA TRP A 7 -8.77 1.87 -6.95
C TRP A 7 -7.81 3.02 -6.61
N PRO A 8 -8.17 3.90 -5.67
CA PRO A 8 -7.19 4.78 -5.01
C PRO A 8 -6.13 3.96 -4.27
N ALA A 9 -4.89 4.41 -4.39
CA ALA A 9 -3.75 3.83 -3.69
C ALA A 9 -2.82 4.90 -3.13
N ILE A 10 -2.30 4.65 -1.94
CA ILE A 10 -1.16 5.35 -1.33
C ILE A 10 -0.12 4.26 -1.06
N TRP A 11 1.02 4.35 -1.72
CA TRP A 11 2.00 3.27 -1.73
C TRP A 11 3.40 3.80 -1.92
N MET A 12 4.39 2.93 -1.74
CA MET A 12 5.80 3.26 -1.85
C MET A 12 6.51 2.19 -2.66
N LEU A 13 7.50 2.60 -3.45
CA LEU A 13 8.30 1.72 -4.29
C LEU A 13 9.79 1.97 -4.03
N GLY A 14 10.61 0.92 -4.05
CA GLY A 14 12.05 1.04 -3.89
C GLY A 14 12.69 1.99 -4.90
N ALA A 15 13.55 2.88 -4.43
CA ALA A 15 14.18 3.90 -5.26
C ALA A 15 15.11 3.33 -6.35
N ASN A 16 15.56 2.09 -6.19
CA ASN A 16 16.37 1.34 -7.16
C ASN A 16 15.52 0.60 -8.21
N PHE A 17 14.21 0.84 -8.31
CA PHE A 17 13.31 0.17 -9.27
C PHE A 17 13.75 0.28 -10.75
N LYS A 18 14.54 1.31 -11.11
CA LYS A 18 15.08 1.44 -12.47
C LYS A 18 16.23 0.47 -12.75
N ASP A 19 16.85 -0.05 -11.70
CA ASP A 19 18.07 -0.85 -11.77
C ASP A 19 17.82 -2.34 -11.47
N VAL A 20 16.64 -2.68 -10.95
CA VAL A 20 16.25 -4.05 -10.60
C VAL A 20 14.84 -4.36 -11.07
N GLU A 21 14.59 -5.60 -11.45
CA GLU A 21 13.25 -6.05 -11.83
C GLU A 21 12.30 -6.09 -10.63
N TYR A 22 11.01 -5.87 -10.87
CA TYR A 22 9.98 -6.12 -9.86
C TYR A 22 9.90 -7.63 -9.54
N PRO A 23 9.81 -8.05 -8.27
CA PRO A 23 9.60 -7.26 -7.05
C PRO A 23 10.88 -6.89 -6.28
N ASN A 24 12.08 -7.00 -6.86
CA ASN A 24 13.36 -6.82 -6.14
C ASN A 24 13.58 -5.41 -5.59
N ALA A 25 12.85 -4.41 -6.10
CA ALA A 25 12.83 -3.07 -5.52
C ALA A 25 12.02 -2.99 -4.22
N GLY A 26 11.09 -3.93 -4.01
CA GLY A 26 10.11 -3.94 -2.93
C GLY A 26 9.03 -2.88 -3.07
N GLU A 27 7.86 -3.18 -2.50
CA GLU A 27 6.67 -2.32 -2.53
C GLU A 27 6.00 -2.33 -1.16
N ILE A 28 5.49 -1.18 -0.73
CA ILE A 28 4.72 -1.01 0.52
C ILE A 28 3.43 -0.25 0.18
N ASP A 29 2.31 -0.96 0.14
CA ASP A 29 0.99 -0.39 -0.11
C ASP A 29 0.38 0.04 1.21
N ILE A 30 0.60 1.31 1.58
CA ILE A 30 0.10 1.91 2.83
C ILE A 30 -1.43 1.83 2.88
N MET A 31 -2.08 2.07 1.74
CA MET A 31 -3.52 1.99 1.59
C MET A 31 -3.87 1.63 0.16
N GLU A 32 -4.64 0.56 0.02
CA GLU A 32 -5.41 0.30 -1.19
C GLU A 32 -6.89 0.19 -0.82
N HIS A 33 -7.73 0.88 -1.58
CA HIS A 33 -9.18 0.84 -1.39
C HIS A 33 -9.84 0.49 -2.72
N VAL A 34 -10.39 -0.71 -2.79
CA VAL A 34 -11.00 -1.24 -4.02
C VAL A 34 -12.48 -0.97 -3.96
N GLY A 35 -13.01 -0.20 -4.91
CA GLY A 35 -14.39 0.30 -4.84
C GLY A 35 -15.49 -0.79 -4.86
N LYS A 36 -15.16 -2.03 -5.26
CA LYS A 36 -16.06 -3.20 -5.16
C LYS A 36 -16.16 -3.75 -3.72
N GLU A 37 -15.17 -3.49 -2.88
CA GLU A 37 -15.11 -3.81 -1.44
C GLU A 37 -15.08 -2.51 -0.64
N ALA A 38 -16.15 -1.72 -0.79
CA ALA A 38 -16.18 -0.30 -0.46
C ALA A 38 -15.86 0.06 1.00
N ASP A 39 -15.95 -0.89 1.94
CA ASP A 39 -15.66 -0.65 3.36
C ASP A 39 -14.36 -1.33 3.82
N LYS A 40 -13.58 -1.91 2.91
CA LYS A 40 -12.29 -2.55 3.25
C LYS A 40 -11.10 -1.73 2.80
N ILE A 41 -10.11 -1.69 3.67
CA ILE A 41 -8.79 -1.15 3.39
C ILE A 41 -7.77 -2.27 3.42
N PHE A 42 -6.91 -2.30 2.42
CA PHE A 42 -5.83 -3.27 2.31
C PHE A 42 -4.49 -2.56 2.56
N GLY A 43 -3.60 -3.27 3.25
CA GLY A 43 -2.19 -2.93 3.31
C GLY A 43 -1.36 -4.13 2.92
N THR A 44 -0.44 -3.95 2.00
CA THR A 44 0.34 -5.04 1.41
C THR A 44 1.80 -4.66 1.36
N VAL A 45 2.67 -5.68 1.46
CA VAL A 45 4.04 -5.56 1.00
C VAL A 45 4.27 -6.56 -0.12
N HIS A 46 5.05 -6.19 -1.13
CA HIS A 46 5.51 -7.07 -2.19
C HIS A 46 7.03 -7.11 -2.19
N TYR A 47 7.60 -8.31 -2.30
CA TYR A 47 9.03 -8.52 -2.12
C TYR A 47 9.53 -9.80 -2.80
N PRO A 48 10.83 -9.89 -3.11
CA PRO A 48 11.40 -11.12 -3.62
C PRO A 48 11.53 -12.16 -2.51
N TRP A 49 11.34 -13.43 -2.86
CA TRP A 49 11.49 -14.55 -1.96
C TRP A 49 12.61 -15.47 -2.46
N LYS A 50 13.63 -15.66 -1.62
CA LYS A 50 14.80 -16.54 -1.82
C LYS A 50 15.59 -16.25 -3.11
N ASN A 51 16.73 -15.57 -2.95
CA ASN A 51 17.73 -15.30 -3.99
C ASN A 51 17.12 -14.69 -5.26
N ASP A 52 16.16 -13.77 -5.12
CA ASP A 52 15.47 -13.09 -6.23
C ASP A 52 14.67 -13.99 -7.20
N ILE A 53 14.43 -15.27 -6.89
CA ILE A 53 13.78 -16.23 -7.80
C ILE A 53 12.24 -16.25 -7.65
N GLY A 54 11.70 -15.78 -6.52
CA GLY A 54 10.27 -15.84 -6.23
C GLY A 54 9.64 -14.48 -5.97
N TYR A 55 8.34 -14.36 -6.24
CA TYR A 55 7.51 -13.25 -5.79
C TYR A 55 6.70 -13.68 -4.56
N LYS A 56 6.67 -12.85 -3.52
CA LYS A 56 5.73 -12.98 -2.41
C LYS A 56 5.10 -11.65 -2.07
N SER A 57 3.89 -11.74 -1.53
CA SER A 57 3.24 -10.63 -0.86
C SER A 57 2.76 -11.04 0.52
N SER A 58 2.61 -10.05 1.40
CA SER A 58 1.98 -10.21 2.71
C SER A 58 0.95 -9.12 2.88
N SER A 59 -0.32 -9.47 2.67
CA SER A 59 -1.45 -8.56 2.78
C SER A 59 -2.19 -8.73 4.09
N GLY A 60 -2.72 -7.63 4.62
CA GLY A 60 -3.75 -7.61 5.66
C GLY A 60 -4.85 -6.64 5.26
N ASN A 61 -6.00 -6.75 5.92
CA ASN A 61 -7.12 -5.84 5.68
C ASN A 61 -7.91 -5.57 6.96
N THR A 62 -8.66 -4.48 6.94
CA THR A 62 -9.61 -4.13 8.00
C THR A 62 -10.85 -3.48 7.38
N ASN A 63 -11.97 -3.59 8.08
CA ASN A 63 -13.15 -2.79 7.76
C ASN A 63 -12.94 -1.37 8.29
N LEU A 64 -13.36 -0.38 7.51
CA LEU A 64 -13.35 1.03 7.85
C LEU A 64 -14.73 1.61 7.57
N GLU A 65 -15.25 2.38 8.51
CA GLU A 65 -16.54 3.03 8.35
C GLU A 65 -16.39 4.29 7.48
N ASN A 66 -17.23 4.43 6.46
CA ASN A 66 -17.32 5.62 5.61
C ASN A 66 -15.99 6.09 4.93
N PRO A 67 -15.16 5.18 4.35
CA PRO A 67 -13.85 5.53 3.78
C PRO A 67 -13.91 6.53 2.61
N SER A 68 -15.09 6.70 2.01
CA SER A 68 -15.33 7.62 0.90
C SER A 68 -16.02 8.92 1.30
N LYS A 69 -16.45 9.07 2.56
CA LYS A 69 -17.20 10.25 3.04
C LYS A 69 -16.43 11.12 4.04
N SER A 70 -15.41 10.55 4.70
CA SER A 70 -14.60 11.24 5.71
C SER A 70 -13.11 11.08 5.41
N PHE A 71 -12.29 12.01 5.91
CA PHE A 71 -10.85 11.81 5.92
C PHE A 71 -10.47 10.79 6.99
N HIS A 72 -9.52 9.92 6.65
CA HIS A 72 -8.93 8.93 7.56
C HIS A 72 -7.41 9.03 7.51
N LEU A 73 -6.76 8.66 8.61
CA LEU A 73 -5.31 8.63 8.69
C LEU A 73 -4.79 7.23 8.34
N TYR A 74 -4.25 7.10 7.13
CA TYR A 74 -3.51 5.91 6.69
C TYR A 74 -2.03 6.12 6.99
N SER A 75 -1.38 5.13 7.61
CA SER A 75 0.03 5.25 7.97
C SER A 75 0.71 3.90 8.08
N VAL A 76 2.03 3.91 7.91
CA VAL A 76 2.91 2.81 8.27
C VAL A 76 3.90 3.25 9.33
N ILE A 77 4.21 2.35 10.26
CA ILE A 77 5.39 2.46 11.13
C ILE A 77 6.41 1.46 10.58
N TRP A 78 7.44 1.99 9.92
CA TRP A 78 8.50 1.21 9.31
C TRP A 78 9.76 1.31 10.16
N THR A 79 10.21 0.17 10.70
CA THR A 79 11.44 0.00 11.47
C THR A 79 12.36 -0.98 10.74
N PRO A 80 13.63 -1.16 11.16
CA PRO A 80 14.48 -2.21 10.60
C PRO A 80 13.92 -3.64 10.79
N GLU A 81 13.04 -3.87 11.76
CA GLU A 81 12.54 -5.21 12.09
C GLU A 81 11.18 -5.51 11.48
N LYS A 82 10.34 -4.49 11.28
CA LYS A 82 8.95 -4.68 10.82
C LYS A 82 8.33 -3.44 10.17
N ILE A 83 7.21 -3.69 9.50
CA ILE A 83 6.31 -2.68 8.95
C ILE A 83 4.91 -2.93 9.53
N ASP A 84 4.43 -2.02 10.36
CA ASP A 84 3.06 -2.03 10.89
C ASP A 84 2.19 -1.09 10.06
N PHE A 85 1.04 -1.57 9.59
CA PHE A 85 0.05 -0.79 8.84
C PHE A 85 -1.08 -0.37 9.77
N LEU A 86 -1.46 0.90 9.68
CA LEU A 86 -2.45 1.51 10.55
C LEU A 86 -3.48 2.31 9.76
N VAL A 87 -4.73 2.19 10.20
CA VAL A 87 -5.80 3.13 9.87
C VAL A 87 -6.27 3.76 11.18
N ASP A 88 -6.37 5.09 11.21
CA ASP A 88 -6.81 5.86 12.37
C ASP A 88 -6.06 5.45 13.66
N LYS A 89 -4.75 5.26 13.53
CA LYS A 89 -3.79 4.85 14.59
C LYS A 89 -4.00 3.43 15.15
N LYS A 90 -4.84 2.61 14.53
CA LYS A 90 -5.03 1.20 14.90
C LYS A 90 -4.26 0.31 13.94
N VAL A 91 -3.35 -0.50 14.47
CA VAL A 91 -2.64 -1.53 13.70
C VAL A 91 -3.63 -2.60 13.26
N TYR A 92 -3.65 -2.91 11.97
CA TYR A 92 -4.45 -4.02 11.43
C TYR A 92 -3.62 -5.07 10.69
N HIS A 93 -2.38 -4.74 10.36
CA HIS A 93 -1.44 -5.66 9.71
C HIS A 93 -0.01 -5.37 10.14
N SER A 94 0.79 -6.42 10.29
CA SER A 94 2.19 -6.34 10.66
C SER A 94 3.01 -7.31 9.82
N PHE A 95 4.02 -6.80 9.14
CA PHE A 95 4.98 -7.59 8.38
C PHE A 95 6.34 -7.56 9.07
N LYS A 96 6.91 -8.74 9.36
CA LYS A 96 8.29 -8.84 9.84
C LYS A 96 9.26 -8.83 8.67
N ILE A 97 10.24 -7.93 8.67
CA ILE A 97 11.18 -7.74 7.56
C ILE A 97 12.06 -8.99 7.32
N GLU A 98 12.32 -9.77 8.36
CA GLU A 98 13.03 -11.06 8.27
C GLU A 98 12.35 -12.10 7.36
N LYS A 99 11.07 -11.89 6.99
CA LYS A 99 10.37 -12.73 6.02
C LYS A 99 10.74 -12.41 4.57
N ALA A 100 11.35 -11.27 4.28
CA ALA A 100 11.92 -10.98 2.97
C ALA A 100 13.33 -11.59 2.87
N ASP A 101 13.92 -11.51 1.67
CA ASP A 101 15.26 -12.03 1.43
C ASP A 101 16.29 -11.42 2.41
N PRO A 102 17.10 -12.22 3.12
CA PRO A 102 18.05 -11.69 4.11
C PRO A 102 19.26 -11.00 3.46
N GLU A 103 19.65 -11.38 2.24
CA GLU A 103 20.82 -10.83 1.56
C GLU A 103 20.44 -9.59 0.75
N ASN A 104 19.29 -9.61 0.09
CA ASN A 104 18.83 -8.55 -0.80
C ASN A 104 17.52 -7.89 -0.35
N ASN A 105 17.33 -7.71 0.97
CA ASN A 105 16.09 -7.17 1.51
C ASN A 105 15.80 -5.75 1.00
N PRO A 106 14.72 -5.52 0.23
CA PRO A 106 14.42 -4.19 -0.27
C PRO A 106 14.05 -3.23 0.87
N PHE A 107 13.46 -3.73 1.96
CA PHE A 107 12.96 -2.91 3.08
C PHE A 107 14.08 -2.35 4.00
N HIS A 108 15.34 -2.49 3.59
CA HIS A 108 16.49 -1.78 4.16
C HIS A 108 17.04 -0.68 3.23
N LYS A 109 16.39 -0.44 2.08
CA LYS A 109 16.81 0.54 1.06
C LYS A 109 15.84 1.73 1.02
N PRO A 110 16.22 2.86 0.40
CA PRO A 110 15.33 4.01 0.25
C PRO A 110 14.13 3.73 -0.65
N PHE A 111 12.98 4.32 -0.33
CA PHE A 111 11.73 4.24 -1.09
C PHE A 111 11.23 5.65 -1.44
N TYR A 112 10.43 5.77 -2.50
CA TYR A 112 9.69 6.99 -2.83
C TYR A 112 8.18 6.75 -2.74
N LEU A 113 7.42 7.82 -2.44
CA LEU A 113 5.97 7.78 -2.26
C LEU A 113 5.24 7.96 -3.59
N ILE A 114 4.17 7.20 -3.78
CA ILE A 114 3.26 7.27 -4.92
C ILE A 114 1.82 7.40 -4.39
N ILE A 115 1.05 8.31 -4.99
CA ILE A 115 -0.38 8.48 -4.71
C ILE A 115 -1.09 8.57 -6.05
N ASN A 116 -2.04 7.66 -6.30
CA ASN A 116 -2.81 7.65 -7.54
C ASN A 116 -4.26 7.21 -7.31
N LEU A 117 -5.09 7.45 -8.31
CA LEU A 117 -6.44 6.91 -8.44
C LEU A 117 -6.50 6.13 -9.76
N ALA A 118 -6.38 4.81 -9.69
CA ALA A 118 -6.60 3.95 -10.85
C ALA A 118 -8.10 3.78 -11.12
N VAL A 119 -8.44 3.62 -12.40
CA VAL A 119 -9.80 3.32 -12.85
C VAL A 119 -9.75 2.14 -13.83
N GLY A 120 -10.45 1.06 -13.48
CA GLY A 120 -10.35 -0.24 -14.13
C GLY A 120 -9.17 -1.08 -13.64
N GLY A 121 -9.09 -2.30 -14.14
CA GLY A 121 -8.10 -3.31 -13.75
C GLY A 121 -8.75 -4.60 -13.25
N ASN A 122 -7.99 -5.70 -13.28
CA ASN A 122 -8.50 -7.03 -12.91
C ASN A 122 -9.04 -7.07 -11.47
N TRP A 123 -8.39 -6.36 -10.55
CA TRP A 123 -8.82 -6.34 -9.16
C TRP A 123 -10.04 -5.45 -8.88
N PRO A 124 -10.07 -4.15 -9.26
CA PRO A 124 -11.27 -3.32 -9.07
C PRO A 124 -12.47 -3.72 -9.92
N GLY A 125 -12.24 -4.45 -11.01
CA GLY A 125 -13.28 -4.99 -11.88
C GLY A 125 -13.92 -3.93 -12.78
N GLU A 126 -15.14 -4.24 -13.23
CA GLU A 126 -15.91 -3.40 -14.14
C GLU A 126 -16.14 -1.99 -13.59
N ILE A 127 -16.00 -1.00 -14.47
CA ILE A 127 -16.24 0.41 -14.17
C ILE A 127 -17.73 0.68 -14.29
N ALA A 128 -18.35 1.21 -13.22
CA ALA A 128 -19.76 1.57 -13.28
C ALA A 128 -20.00 2.74 -14.26
N GLU A 129 -21.07 2.66 -15.06
CA GLU A 129 -21.36 3.61 -16.16
C GLU A 129 -21.42 5.08 -15.70
N ASP A 130 -22.08 5.34 -14.58
CA ASP A 130 -22.30 6.71 -14.06
C ASP A 130 -21.30 7.13 -12.95
N ILE A 131 -20.09 6.55 -12.95
CA ILE A 131 -19.16 6.76 -11.84
C ILE A 131 -18.43 8.11 -11.86
N PHE A 132 -18.35 8.78 -13.01
CA PHE A 132 -17.56 9.99 -13.16
C PHE A 132 -18.36 11.28 -12.94
N PRO A 133 -17.71 12.36 -12.44
CA PRO A 133 -16.31 12.47 -12.05
C PRO A 133 -16.03 11.92 -10.64
N GLN A 134 -14.76 11.58 -10.38
CA GLN A 134 -14.29 11.13 -9.06
C GLN A 134 -13.13 11.98 -8.56
N LYS A 135 -13.03 12.14 -7.24
CA LYS A 135 -11.94 12.84 -6.59
C LYS A 135 -11.29 11.95 -5.54
N PHE A 136 -9.96 11.94 -5.53
CA PHE A 136 -9.17 11.42 -4.43
C PHE A 136 -8.51 12.60 -3.72
N LEU A 137 -9.06 12.96 -2.56
CA LEU A 137 -8.65 14.13 -1.80
C LEU A 137 -7.59 13.74 -0.78
N VAL A 138 -6.49 14.47 -0.75
CA VAL A 138 -5.38 14.29 0.20
C VAL A 138 -5.17 15.62 0.91
N ASP A 139 -5.39 15.62 2.22
CA ASP A 139 -5.20 16.81 3.06
C ASP A 139 -3.70 17.07 3.32
N TYR A 140 -2.98 16.05 3.78
CA TYR A 140 -1.54 16.14 4.02
C TYR A 140 -0.82 14.80 3.86
N VAL A 141 0.51 14.91 3.71
CA VAL A 141 1.47 13.82 3.89
C VAL A 141 2.48 14.26 4.94
N ARG A 142 2.79 13.39 5.91
CA ARG A 142 3.81 13.65 6.93
C ARG A 142 4.73 12.45 7.06
N ILE A 143 6.04 12.70 7.04
CA ILE A 143 7.08 11.68 7.20
C ILE A 143 7.87 12.04 8.45
N TYR A 144 8.01 11.08 9.35
CA TYR A 144 8.73 11.24 10.61
C TYR A 144 9.90 10.26 10.67
N LYS A 145 10.95 10.63 11.39
CA LYS A 145 12.01 9.69 11.79
C LYS A 145 11.76 9.26 13.22
N LEU A 146 11.98 7.98 13.49
CA LEU A 146 12.05 7.49 14.87
C LEU A 146 13.15 8.26 15.60
N LYS A 147 12.83 8.77 16.80
CA LYS A 147 13.85 9.32 17.68
C LYS A 147 14.74 8.16 18.13
N LYS A 148 16.05 8.34 17.94
CA LYS A 148 17.06 7.43 18.50
C LYS A 148 17.16 7.61 20.00
#